data_AF-A0A6L7NIN8-F1
#
_entry.id   AF-A0A6L7NIN8-F1
#
_cell.length_a   1.000
_cell.length_b   1.000
_cell.length_c   1.000
_cell.angle_alpha   90.00
_cell.angle_beta   90.00
_cell.angle_gamma   90.00
#
_symmetry.space_group_name_H-M   'P 1'
#
loop_
_entity.id
_entity.type
_entity.pdbx_description
1 polymer ?
#
loop_
_entity_poly.entity_id
_entity_poly.type
_entity_poly.pdbx_seq_one_letter_code
_entity_poly.pdbx_strand_id
1 'polypeptide(L)' 'MAATPEAAARWCEVYARRQYENFTVVSRFLPAPLRPAMFTVYAFCRFTDDLGDAAGDGPAARLALLDEWEAETDRAFAET' A
#
# COMPACT_ATOMS: atom_id res chain seq x y z
N MET A 1 8.42 -17.00 6.63
CA MET A 1 9.66 -16.20 6.71
C MET A 1 9.26 -14.79 6.34
N ALA A 2 9.32 -13.84 7.29
CA ALA A 2 8.94 -12.45 7.02
C ALA A 2 9.85 -11.84 5.96
N ALA A 3 9.31 -10.97 5.10
CA ALA A 3 10.12 -10.24 4.12
C ALA A 3 11.10 -9.30 4.83
N THR A 4 12.30 -9.12 4.29
CA THR A 4 13.22 -8.10 4.83
C THR A 4 12.68 -6.70 4.50
N PRO A 5 13.03 -5.65 5.29
CA PRO A 5 12.62 -4.28 5.01
C PRO A 5 12.99 -3.81 3.59
N GLU A 6 14.14 -4.23 3.08
CA GLU A 6 14.58 -3.90 1.72
C GLU A 6 13.73 -4.60 0.65
N ALA A 7 13.37 -5.86 0.89
CA ALA A 7 12.49 -6.61 0.00
C ALA A 7 11.07 -6.01 -0.02
N ALA A 8 10.56 -5.60 1.15
CA ALA A 8 9.28 -4.91 1.28
C ALA A 8 9.30 -3.54 0.57
N ALA A 9 10.32 -2.72 0.80
CA ALA A 9 10.47 -1.42 0.14
C ALA A 9 10.55 -1.55 -1.39
N ARG A 10 11.29 -2.55 -1.88
CA ARG A 10 11.37 -2.83 -3.32
C ARG A 10 10.01 -3.27 -3.89
N TRP A 11 9.26 -4.08 -3.14
CA TRP A 11 7.92 -4.49 -3.55
C TRP A 11 6.99 -3.27 -3.68
N CYS A 12 6.99 -2.39 -2.68
CA CYS A 12 6.21 -1.15 -2.70
C CYS A 12 6.57 -0.27 -3.89
N GLU A 13 7.86 -0.11 -4.20
CA GLU A 13 8.30 0.65 -5.38
C GLU A 13 7.80 0.00 -6.69
N VAL A 14 7.92 -1.31 -6.84
CA VAL A 14 7.46 -2.01 -8.04
C VAL A 14 5.95 -1.91 -8.19
N TYR A 15 5.20 -2.12 -7.11
CA TYR A 15 3.75 -2.00 -7.10
C TYR A 15 3.32 -0.57 -7.43
N ALA A 16 3.87 0.44 -6.76
CA ALA A 16 3.59 1.85 -7.01
C ALA A 16 3.80 2.23 -8.48
N ARG A 17 4.91 1.79 -9.08
CA ARG A 17 5.25 2.10 -10.48
C ARG A 17 4.34 1.43 -11.52
N ARG A 18 3.66 0.33 -11.17
CA ARG A 18 2.71 -0.34 -12.06
C ARG A 18 1.37 0.39 -12.13
N GLN A 19 1.04 1.16 -11.11
CA GLN A 19 -0.21 1.90 -11.01
C GLN A 19 -0.07 3.23 -11.78
N TYR A 20 -0.84 3.38 -12.85
CA TYR A 20 -0.73 4.51 -13.78
C TYR A 20 -1.56 5.70 -13.29
N GLU A 21 -1.13 6.31 -12.18
CA GLU A 21 -1.78 7.50 -11.62
C GLU A 21 -0.82 8.69 -11.49
N ASN A 22 -1.41 9.89 -11.39
CA ASN A 22 -0.70 11.15 -11.18
C ASN A 22 0.29 11.08 -10.01
N PHE A 23 0.02 10.26 -8.99
CA PHE A 23 0.87 10.12 -7.81
C PHE A 23 2.26 9.51 -8.11
N THR A 24 2.34 8.58 -9.07
CA THR A 24 3.62 8.02 -9.57
C THR A 24 4.44 9.08 -10.32
N VAL A 25 3.78 10.11 -10.86
CA VAL A 25 4.45 11.26 -11.48
C VAL A 25 4.83 12.30 -10.44
N VAL A 26 3.93 12.65 -9.52
CA VAL A 26 4.15 13.63 -8.43
C VAL A 26 5.30 13.20 -7.51
N SER A 27 5.42 11.90 -7.21
CA SER A 27 6.54 11.36 -6.42
C SER A 27 7.92 11.59 -7.05
N ARG A 28 8.03 11.82 -8.37
CA ARG A 28 9.31 12.19 -9.01
C ARG A 28 9.78 13.61 -8.66
N PHE A 29 8.86 14.50 -8.27
CA PHE A 29 9.20 15.86 -7.85
C PHE A 29 9.69 15.94 -6.39
N LEU A 30 9.59 14.86 -5.62
CA LEU A 30 10.20 14.78 -4.30
C LEU A 30 11.73 14.65 -4.39
N PRO A 31 12.47 15.20 -3.40
CA PRO A 31 13.89 14.91 -3.21
C PRO A 31 14.16 13.41 -3.22
N ALA A 32 15.25 12.99 -3.88
CA ALA A 32 15.58 11.57 -4.05
C ALA A 32 15.54 10.74 -2.74
N PRO A 33 16.01 11.25 -1.58
CA PRO A 33 15.96 10.50 -0.32
C PRO A 33 14.54 10.17 0.19
N LEU A 34 13.53 10.96 -0.20
CA LEU A 34 12.15 10.80 0.29
C LEU A 34 11.30 9.88 -0.59
N ARG A 35 11.74 9.60 -1.82
CA ARG A 35 10.99 8.80 -2.79
C ARG A 35 10.68 7.38 -2.31
N PRO A 36 11.61 6.64 -1.65
CA PRO A 36 11.32 5.29 -1.16
C PRO A 36 10.20 5.25 -0.11
N ALA A 37 10.21 6.20 0.84
CA ALA A 37 9.16 6.33 1.85
C ALA A 37 7.81 6.67 1.19
N MET A 38 7.82 7.57 0.21
CA MET A 38 6.61 7.92 -0.54
C MET A 38 6.02 6.73 -1.31
N PHE A 39 6.85 5.89 -1.95
CA PHE A 39 6.37 4.69 -2.62
C PHE A 39 5.72 3.70 -1.65
N THR A 40 6.23 3.59 -0.42
CA THR A 40 5.64 2.74 0.61
C THR A 40 4.26 3.23 1.02
N VAL A 41 4.12 4.52 1.32
CA VAL A 41 2.83 5.12 1.69
C VAL A 41 1.83 5.03 0.54
N TYR A 42 2.25 5.35 -0.69
CA TYR A 42 1.39 5.24 -1.86
C TYR A 42 0.94 3.80 -2.12
N ALA A 43 1.84 2.82 -2.00
CA ALA A 43 1.51 1.41 -2.18
C ALA A 43 0.44 0.96 -1.18
N PHE A 44 0.56 1.36 0.09
CA PHE A 44 -0.46 1.07 1.11
C PHE A 44 -1.82 1.67 0.76
N CYS A 45 -1.87 2.97 0.42
CA CYS A 45 -3.11 3.64 0.05
C CYS A 45 -3.78 2.98 -1.16
N ARG A 46 -3.00 2.72 -2.23
CA ARG A 46 -3.54 2.15 -3.47
C ARG A 46 -3.99 0.71 -3.30
N PHE A 47 -3.30 -0.08 -2.49
CA PHE A 47 -3.72 -1.44 -2.18
C PHE A 47 -5.03 -1.46 -1.38
N THR A 48 -5.18 -0.53 -0.43
CA THR A 48 -6.42 -0.36 0.35
C THR A 48 -7.60 0.03 -0.55
N ASP A 49 -7.36 0.89 -1.54
CA ASP A 49 -8.33 1.29 -2.56
C ASP A 49 -8.73 0.09 -3.45
N ASP A 50 -7.74 -0.64 -3.99
CA ASP A 50 -7.95 -1.86 -4.79
C ASP A 50 -8.79 -2.90 -4.03
N LEU A 51 -8.55 -3.07 -2.72
CA LEU A 51 -9.32 -3.98 -1.86
C LEU A 51 -10.77 -3.53 -1.71
N GLY A 52 -10.99 -2.22 -1.53
CA GLY A 52 -12.32 -1.63 -1.47
C GLY A 52 -13.10 -1.75 -2.77
N ASP A 53 -12.42 -1.67 -3.92
CA ASP A 53 -13.01 -1.86 -5.25
C ASP A 53 -13.31 -3.33 -5.56
N ALA A 54 -12.46 -4.25 -5.11
CA ALA A 54 -12.62 -5.70 -5.32
C ALA A 54 -13.78 -6.32 -4.50
N ALA A 55 -14.26 -5.64 -3.46
CA ALA A 55 -15.26 -6.14 -2.51
C ALA A 55 -16.68 -6.37 -3.10
N GLY A 56 -16.97 -5.95 -4.33
CA GLY A 56 -18.29 -6.11 -4.97
C GLY A 56 -19.39 -5.20 -4.40
N ASP A 57 -20.66 -5.52 -4.71
CA ASP A 57 -21.82 -4.60 -4.60
C ASP A 57 -22.45 -4.49 -3.19
N GLY A 58 -21.64 -4.35 -2.13
CA GLY A 58 -22.17 -4.20 -0.78
C GLY A 58 -21.27 -3.42 0.17
N PRO A 59 -21.76 -2.31 0.79
CA PRO A 59 -21.02 -1.59 1.82
C PRO A 59 -20.52 -2.49 2.95
N ALA A 60 -21.31 -3.51 3.32
CA ALA A 60 -20.93 -4.47 4.36
C ALA A 60 -19.76 -5.38 3.96
N ALA A 61 -19.69 -5.83 2.70
CA ALA A 61 -18.58 -6.66 2.21
C ALA A 61 -17.28 -5.86 2.12
N ARG A 62 -17.36 -4.59 1.70
CA ARG A 62 -16.22 -3.67 1.72
C ARG A 62 -15.70 -3.44 3.12
N LEU A 63 -16.58 -3.15 4.08
CA LEU A 63 -16.19 -2.92 5.46
C LEU A 63 -15.53 -4.16 6.07
N ALA A 64 -16.08 -5.35 5.86
CA ALA A 64 -15.48 -6.58 6.37
C ALA A 64 -14.06 -6.84 5.85
N LEU A 65 -13.81 -6.57 4.55
CA LEU A 65 -12.46 -6.69 3.97
C LEU A 65 -11.50 -5.63 4.51
N LEU A 66 -11.97 -4.38 4.70
CA LEU A 66 -11.16 -3.32 5.28
C LEU A 66 -10.82 -3.59 6.75
N ASP A 67 -11.76 -4.13 7.53
CA ASP A 67 -11.53 -4.53 8.93
C ASP A 67 -10.48 -5.65 9.01
N GLU A 68 -10.51 -6.63 8.11
CA GLU A 68 -9.50 -7.69 8.03
C GLU A 68 -8.11 -7.11 7.68
N TRP A 69 -8.07 -6.19 6.72
CA TRP A 69 -6.84 -5.52 6.30
C TRP A 69 -6.23 -4.63 7.39
N GLU A 70 -7.06 -3.90 8.14
CA GLU A 70 -6.63 -3.12 9.31
C GLU A 70 -6.03 -4.05 10.38
N ALA A 71 -6.71 -5.15 10.70
CA ALA A 71 -6.21 -6.12 11.68
C ALA A 71 -4.91 -6.81 11.24
N GLU A 72 -4.70 -7.03 9.93
CA GLU A 72 -3.42 -7.53 9.41
C GLU A 72 -2.31 -6.47 9.50
N THR A 73 -2.62 -5.23 9.16
CA THR A 73 -1.69 -4.10 9.24
C THR A 73 -1.23 -3.88 10.68
N ASP A 74 -2.16 -3.85 11.63
CA ASP A 74 -1.86 -3.70 13.05
C ASP A 74 -0.96 -4.83 13.59
N ARG A 75 -1.22 -6.07 13.19
CA ARG A 75 -0.35 -7.21 13.55
C ARG A 75 1.06 -7.03 13.04
N ALA A 76 1.23 -6.56 11.81
CA ALA A 76 2.56 -6.33 11.23
C ALA A 76 3.36 -5.26 11.99
N PHE A 77 2.69 -4.24 12.55
CA PHE A 77 3.34 -3.19 13.35
C PHE A 77 3.45 -3.52 14.84
N ALA A 78 2.60 -4.38 15.39
CA ALA A 78 2.67 -4.83 16.78
C ALA A 78 3.84 -5.78 17.05
N GLU A 79 4.36 -6.43 16.00
CA GLU A 79 5.52 -7.34 16.07
C GLU A 79 6.88 -6.62 15.87
N THR A 80 6.90 -5.27 15.82
CA THR A 80 8.11 -4.43 15.67
C THR A 80 8.53 -3.80 17.00
#